data_AF-A0A925E0S0-F1
#
_entry.id   AF-A0A925E0S0-F1
#
_cell.length_a   1.000
_cell.length_b   1.000
_cell.length_c   1.000
_cell.angle_alpha   90.00
_cell.angle_beta   90.00
_cell.angle_gamma   90.00
#
_symmetry.space_group_name_H-M   'P 1'
#
loop_
_entity.id
_entity.type
_entity.pdbx_description
1 polymer ?
#
loop_
_entity_poly.entity_id
_entity_poly.type
_entity_poly.pdbx_seq_one_letter_code
_entity_poly.pdbx_strand_id
1 'polypeptide(L)'
;MNCVRFISILFAITLLAACSDTEQKVSKEEAANFSTSLENDVKNLKIDFLEKNIIPAAFLKRLYEAGDLKPSSRMEVEMKKMIGTNQNEKNIYEIMGGKGAFKKVKQYEKDGSQHIIYRISGAGGFTYMDTELTRFKQQLGIADIFLFNTGENLSASVADLMKKLLSHEQSAVAQTLSARLTRISRHLKNTDYELAKTEFDRLPYDIRNNRLYEMRYLEILSHLDEEVYKEYQEKIEAKYAADPGFQLMMIDVYLNQQKFDKALGSINQIDSVINKDPFL
;
A
#
# COMPACT_ATOMS: atom_id res chain seq x y z
N MET A 1 19.92 -50.71 34.86
CA MET A 1 18.69 -50.32 34.14
C MET A 1 18.48 -48.79 34.11
N ASN A 2 19.50 -47.99 33.74
CA ASN A 2 19.43 -46.52 33.78
C ASN A 2 19.50 -45.83 32.41
N CYS A 3 19.61 -46.60 31.32
CA CYS A 3 19.80 -46.04 29.97
C CYS A 3 18.50 -45.55 29.31
N VAL A 4 17.34 -46.06 29.75
CA VAL A 4 16.04 -45.79 29.10
C VAL A 4 15.44 -44.44 29.52
N ARG A 5 15.81 -43.89 30.69
CA ARG A 5 15.26 -42.61 31.17
C ARG A 5 15.87 -41.35 30.52
N PHE A 6 17.06 -41.45 29.92
CA PHE A 6 17.70 -40.30 29.28
C PHE A 6 17.15 -40.00 27.87
N ILE A 7 16.65 -41.02 27.16
CA ILE A 7 16.13 -40.88 25.79
C ILE A 7 14.76 -40.17 25.77
N SER A 8 13.94 -40.36 26.81
CA SER A 8 12.62 -39.72 26.90
C SER A 8 12.66 -38.21 27.13
N ILE A 9 13.72 -37.68 27.77
CA ILE A 9 13.88 -36.23 28.00
C ILE A 9 14.37 -35.52 26.72
N LEU A 10 15.20 -36.19 25.90
CA LEU A 10 15.71 -35.62 24.66
C LEU A 10 14.62 -35.49 23.57
N PHE A 11 13.62 -36.37 23.56
CA PHE A 11 12.49 -36.33 22.62
C PHE A 11 11.42 -35.28 22.98
N ALA A 12 11.34 -34.89 24.25
CA ALA A 12 10.42 -33.84 24.70
C ALA A 12 10.92 -32.42 24.36
N ILE A 13 12.25 -32.24 24.23
CA ILE A 13 12.87 -30.94 23.88
C ILE A 13 12.82 -30.69 22.36
N THR A 14 12.83 -31.73 21.52
CA THR A 14 12.75 -31.57 20.05
C THR A 14 11.33 -31.26 19.54
N LEU A 15 10.28 -31.60 20.29
CA LEU A 15 8.88 -31.30 19.91
C LEU A 15 8.45 -29.85 20.20
N LEU A 16 9.13 -29.15 21.11
CA LEU A 16 8.86 -27.72 21.41
C LEU A 16 9.56 -26.76 20.43
N ALA A 17 10.45 -27.26 19.57
CA ALA A 17 11.11 -26.52 18.51
C ALA A 17 10.47 -26.77 17.12
N ALA A 18 9.23 -27.25 17.08
CA ALA A 18 8.39 -27.10 15.90
C ALA A 18 8.08 -25.61 15.74
N CYS A 19 9.01 -24.86 15.16
CA CYS A 19 8.81 -23.53 14.61
C CYS A 19 7.61 -23.61 13.67
N SER A 20 6.42 -23.35 14.20
CA SER A 20 5.26 -23.17 13.34
C SER A 20 5.52 -21.93 12.50
N ASP A 21 5.37 -22.08 11.18
CA ASP A 21 5.41 -20.99 10.20
C ASP A 21 4.16 -20.11 10.33
N THR A 22 3.82 -19.72 11.57
CA THR A 22 2.64 -18.95 11.91
C THR A 22 3.04 -17.54 12.31
N GLU A 23 2.18 -16.59 11.95
CA GLU A 23 2.32 -15.21 12.38
C GLU A 23 2.15 -15.11 13.90
N GLN A 24 3.03 -14.35 14.53
CA GLN A 24 3.05 -14.05 15.95
C GLN A 24 2.68 -12.58 16.16
N LYS A 25 2.03 -12.31 17.30
CA LYS A 25 1.69 -10.94 17.69
C LYS A 25 2.94 -10.12 17.97
N VAL A 26 2.86 -8.84 17.66
CA VAL A 26 3.87 -7.83 17.98
C VAL A 26 3.40 -7.10 19.24
N SER A 27 4.27 -6.92 20.23
CA SER A 27 3.97 -6.12 21.41
C SER A 27 4.03 -4.63 21.11
N LYS A 28 3.39 -3.82 21.97
CA LYS A 28 3.40 -2.36 21.85
C LYS A 28 4.82 -1.77 21.86
N GLU A 29 5.72 -2.31 22.67
CA GLU A 29 7.12 -1.86 22.77
C GLU A 29 7.90 -2.19 21.50
N GLU A 30 7.75 -3.41 20.98
CA GLU A 30 8.37 -3.82 19.72
C GLU A 30 7.90 -2.96 18.54
N ALA A 31 6.60 -2.65 18.48
CA ALA A 31 6.06 -1.73 17.48
C ALA A 31 6.64 -0.32 17.59
N ALA A 32 6.81 0.21 18.80
CA ALA A 32 7.43 1.54 19.01
C ALA A 32 8.91 1.56 18.57
N ASN A 33 9.65 0.49 18.88
CA ASN A 33 11.04 0.33 18.45
C ASN A 33 11.15 0.18 16.93
N PHE A 34 10.26 -0.61 16.32
CA PHE A 34 10.17 -0.73 14.87
C PHE A 34 9.91 0.63 14.20
N SER A 35 8.96 1.41 14.71
CA SER A 35 8.67 2.75 14.20
C SER A 35 9.89 3.66 14.23
N THR A 36 10.61 3.65 15.35
CA THR A 36 11.82 4.46 15.53
C THR A 36 12.91 4.06 14.54
N SER A 37 13.08 2.75 14.33
CA SER A 37 14.00 2.23 13.31
C SER A 37 13.61 2.68 11.90
N LEU A 38 12.32 2.60 11.56
CA LEU A 38 11.83 2.98 10.23
C LEU A 38 12.02 4.49 9.96
N GLU A 39 11.66 5.35 10.93
CA GLU A 39 11.90 6.80 10.82
C GLU A 39 13.41 7.12 10.68
N ASN A 40 14.27 6.40 11.39
CA ASN A 40 15.72 6.54 11.26
C ASN A 40 16.25 6.09 9.90
N ASP A 41 15.71 5.02 9.32
CA ASP A 41 16.09 4.58 7.98
C ASP A 41 15.75 5.64 6.93
N VAL A 42 14.55 6.23 7.01
CA VAL A 42 14.15 7.32 6.11
C VAL A 42 15.03 8.56 6.29
N LYS A 43 15.30 8.96 7.53
CA LYS A 43 16.20 10.07 7.84
C LYS A 43 17.61 9.88 7.26
N ASN A 44 18.07 8.63 7.20
CA ASN A 44 19.37 8.26 6.65
C ASN A 44 19.31 7.90 5.15
N LEU A 45 18.21 8.25 4.46
CA LEU A 45 18.03 8.06 3.03
C LEU A 45 18.24 6.60 2.56
N LYS A 46 17.83 5.62 3.39
CA LYS A 46 17.87 4.21 3.00
C LYS A 46 16.84 3.97 1.90
N ILE A 47 17.27 3.40 0.78
CA ILE A 47 16.43 3.22 -0.42
C ILE A 47 15.63 1.92 -0.42
N ASP A 48 15.71 1.14 0.66
CA ASP A 48 15.10 -0.19 0.85
C ASP A 48 14.27 -0.27 2.14
N PHE A 49 13.95 0.88 2.75
CA PHE A 49 13.40 0.92 4.11
C PHE A 49 12.00 0.32 4.23
N LEU A 50 11.18 0.33 3.18
CA LEU A 50 9.90 -0.39 3.19
C LEU A 50 10.10 -1.82 2.74
N GLU A 51 10.77 -2.02 1.60
CA GLU A 51 11.03 -3.33 0.99
C GLU A 51 11.56 -4.33 2.01
N LYS A 52 12.64 -3.99 2.72
CA LYS A 52 13.30 -4.90 3.66
C LYS A 52 12.43 -5.23 4.88
N ASN A 53 11.44 -4.39 5.16
CA ASN A 53 10.57 -4.49 6.31
C ASN A 53 9.22 -5.13 5.98
N ILE A 54 8.83 -5.28 4.71
CA ILE A 54 7.65 -6.06 4.33
C ILE A 54 7.94 -7.55 4.52
N ILE A 55 7.03 -8.26 5.19
CA ILE A 55 7.07 -9.72 5.35
C ILE A 55 6.31 -10.35 4.19
N PRO A 56 6.98 -10.88 3.14
CA PRO A 56 6.29 -11.26 1.90
C PRO A 56 5.26 -12.36 2.10
N ALA A 57 5.51 -13.31 3.01
CA ALA A 57 4.56 -14.38 3.33
C ALA A 57 3.26 -13.85 3.96
N ALA A 58 3.36 -12.87 4.86
CA ALA A 58 2.21 -12.27 5.52
C ALA A 58 1.41 -11.36 4.57
N PHE A 59 2.11 -10.62 3.71
CA PHE A 59 1.48 -9.83 2.65
C PHE A 59 0.74 -10.70 1.63
N LEU A 60 1.39 -11.77 1.15
CA LEU A 60 0.78 -12.73 0.21
C LEU A 60 -0.46 -13.39 0.78
N LYS A 61 -0.44 -13.75 2.07
CA LYS A 61 -1.61 -14.31 2.76
C LYS A 61 -2.80 -13.33 2.70
N ARG A 62 -2.59 -12.06 3.05
CA ARG A 62 -3.64 -11.02 3.01
C ARG A 62 -4.13 -10.75 1.59
N LEU A 63 -3.23 -10.77 0.60
CA LEU A 63 -3.56 -10.68 -0.82
C LEU A 63 -4.47 -11.84 -1.26
N TYR A 64 -4.14 -13.07 -0.87
CA TYR A 64 -4.97 -14.24 -1.20
C TYR A 64 -6.33 -14.19 -0.53
N GLU A 65 -6.39 -13.78 0.74
CA GLU A 65 -7.64 -13.63 1.50
C GLU A 65 -8.52 -12.53 0.92
N ALA A 66 -7.99 -11.33 0.69
CA ALA A 66 -8.73 -10.21 0.08
C ALA A 66 -9.20 -10.54 -1.35
N GLY A 67 -8.42 -11.34 -2.04
CA GLY A 67 -8.68 -11.78 -3.40
C GLY A 67 -9.49 -13.05 -3.54
N ASP A 68 -9.82 -13.80 -2.48
CA ASP A 68 -10.28 -15.20 -2.68
C ASP A 68 -9.44 -15.94 -3.75
N LEU A 69 -8.13 -15.66 -3.76
CA LEU A 69 -7.19 -16.17 -4.77
C LEU A 69 -6.52 -17.42 -4.23
N LYS A 70 -6.28 -18.38 -5.12
CA LYS A 70 -5.53 -19.58 -4.75
C LYS A 70 -4.03 -19.27 -4.71
N PRO A 71 -3.30 -19.75 -3.67
CA PRO A 71 -1.85 -19.65 -3.64
C PRO A 71 -1.20 -20.22 -4.90
N SER A 72 -0.20 -19.51 -5.43
CA SER A 72 0.48 -19.86 -6.67
C SER A 72 1.97 -19.52 -6.56
N SER A 73 2.85 -20.48 -6.79
CA SER A 73 4.30 -20.26 -6.76
C SER A 73 4.76 -19.18 -7.74
N ARG A 74 4.13 -19.10 -8.93
CA ARG A 74 4.38 -18.03 -9.90
C ARG A 74 4.02 -16.67 -9.31
N MET A 75 2.87 -16.55 -8.66
CA MET A 75 2.43 -15.31 -8.03
C MET A 75 3.35 -14.91 -6.87
N GLU A 76 3.80 -15.87 -6.05
CA GLU A 76 4.78 -15.57 -4.99
C GLU A 76 6.09 -15.00 -5.54
N VAL A 77 6.60 -15.57 -6.65
CA VAL A 77 7.83 -15.10 -7.30
C VAL A 77 7.64 -13.69 -7.87
N GLU A 78 6.55 -13.45 -8.61
CA GLU A 78 6.28 -12.13 -9.20
C GLU A 78 6.01 -11.07 -8.13
N MET A 79 5.33 -11.43 -7.04
CA MET A 79 5.12 -10.49 -5.93
C MET A 79 6.39 -10.16 -5.18
N LYS A 80 7.27 -11.15 -4.95
CA LYS A 80 8.60 -10.89 -4.37
C LYS A 80 9.42 -9.94 -5.24
N LYS A 81 9.33 -10.06 -6.57
CA LYS A 81 9.98 -9.12 -7.49
C LYS A 81 9.35 -7.73 -7.40
N MET A 82 8.02 -7.63 -7.36
CA MET A 82 7.33 -6.34 -7.28
C MET A 82 7.65 -5.60 -5.98
N ILE A 83 7.56 -6.30 -4.84
CA ILE A 83 7.93 -5.76 -3.51
C ILE A 83 9.42 -5.44 -3.49
N GLY A 84 10.24 -6.30 -4.09
CA GLY A 84 11.70 -6.18 -4.24
C GLY A 84 12.18 -5.09 -5.19
N THR A 85 11.31 -4.13 -5.53
CA THR A 85 11.70 -2.95 -6.28
C THR A 85 11.73 -1.75 -5.33
N ASN A 86 12.89 -1.10 -5.21
CA ASN A 86 13.06 0.19 -4.52
C ASN A 86 12.26 1.36 -5.17
N GLN A 87 11.24 1.09 -5.99
CA GLN A 87 10.43 2.10 -6.65
C GLN A 87 9.48 2.79 -5.67
N ASN A 88 8.99 2.08 -4.65
CA ASN A 88 8.10 2.65 -3.64
C ASN A 88 8.84 3.72 -2.82
N GLU A 89 10.05 3.42 -2.36
CA GLU A 89 10.91 4.34 -1.63
C GLU A 89 11.28 5.55 -2.47
N LYS A 90 11.60 5.36 -3.76
CA LYS A 90 11.83 6.48 -4.68
C LYS A 90 10.63 7.40 -4.76
N ASN A 91 9.43 6.86 -4.96
CA ASN A 91 8.21 7.66 -4.99
C ASN A 91 8.00 8.42 -3.66
N ILE A 92 8.32 7.80 -2.51
CA ILE A 92 8.23 8.47 -1.20
C ILE A 92 9.24 9.62 -1.10
N TYR A 93 10.50 9.42 -1.51
CA TYR A 93 11.50 10.47 -1.52
C TYR A 93 11.18 11.58 -2.53
N GLU A 94 10.56 11.26 -3.66
CA GLU A 94 10.06 12.24 -4.63
C GLU A 94 8.94 13.10 -4.02
N ILE A 95 7.96 12.49 -3.34
CA ILE A 95 6.90 13.21 -2.62
C ILE A 95 7.51 14.13 -1.55
N MET A 96 8.45 13.61 -0.75
CA MET A 96 9.11 14.38 0.30
C MET A 96 9.94 15.54 -0.29
N GLY A 97 10.68 15.29 -1.38
CA GLY A 97 11.68 16.23 -1.88
C GLY A 97 12.72 16.61 -0.81
N GLY A 98 13.37 17.77 -0.97
CA GLY A 98 14.44 18.19 -0.05
C GLY A 98 13.98 18.72 1.32
N LYS A 99 12.68 19.00 1.49
CA LYS A 99 12.12 19.60 2.72
C LYS A 99 10.97 18.78 3.34
N GLY A 100 10.65 17.64 2.75
CA GLY A 100 9.57 16.79 3.22
C GLY A 100 9.92 16.06 4.50
N ALA A 101 8.92 15.39 5.04
CA ALA A 101 9.00 14.65 6.29
C ALA A 101 8.26 13.33 6.20
N PHE A 102 8.85 12.33 6.85
CA PHE A 102 8.23 11.06 7.18
C PHE A 102 8.12 11.01 8.69
N LYS A 103 6.89 10.98 9.23
CA LYS A 103 6.66 11.09 10.67
C LYS A 103 5.65 10.08 11.16
N LYS A 104 5.95 9.38 12.26
CA LYS A 104 4.96 8.65 13.02
C LYS A 104 3.90 9.61 13.56
N VAL A 105 2.64 9.31 13.30
CA VAL A 105 1.47 10.06 13.77
C VAL A 105 0.81 9.34 14.93
N LYS A 106 0.53 8.04 14.76
CA LYS A 106 -0.24 7.25 15.70
C LYS A 106 0.29 5.83 15.76
N GLN A 107 0.28 5.25 16.95
CA GLN A 107 0.42 3.80 17.15
C GLN A 107 -0.82 3.31 17.89
N TYR A 108 -1.40 2.20 17.45
CA TYR A 108 -2.60 1.63 18.06
C TYR A 108 -2.69 0.12 17.83
N GLU A 109 -3.64 -0.54 18.48
CA GLU A 109 -3.94 -1.95 18.28
C GLU A 109 -5.32 -2.09 17.64
N LYS A 110 -5.44 -2.98 16.66
CA LYS A 110 -6.69 -3.34 16.00
C LYS A 110 -6.68 -4.83 15.74
N ASP A 111 -7.76 -5.51 16.12
CA ASP A 111 -7.93 -6.96 15.92
C ASP A 111 -6.77 -7.82 16.45
N GLY A 112 -6.07 -7.34 17.48
CA GLY A 112 -4.91 -8.00 18.08
C GLY A 112 -3.58 -7.80 17.35
N SER A 113 -3.56 -6.99 16.29
CA SER A 113 -2.36 -6.56 15.54
C SER A 113 -1.96 -5.13 15.93
N GLN A 114 -0.66 -4.86 15.98
CA GLN A 114 -0.16 -3.49 16.17
C GLN A 114 -0.13 -2.76 14.82
N HIS A 115 -0.56 -1.51 14.84
CA HIS A 115 -0.62 -0.62 13.70
C HIS A 115 0.15 0.67 13.96
N ILE A 116 0.78 1.20 12.91
CA ILE A 116 1.46 2.49 12.96
C ILE A 116 1.06 3.32 11.76
N ILE A 117 0.57 4.52 12.02
CA ILE A 117 0.25 5.52 10.98
C ILE A 117 1.45 6.44 10.82
N TYR A 118 1.93 6.56 9.59
CA TYR A 118 2.96 7.51 9.19
C TYR A 118 2.37 8.57 8.26
N ARG A 119 2.75 9.82 8.47
CA ARG A 119 2.55 10.91 7.51
C ARG A 119 3.77 11.02 6.61
N ILE A 120 3.53 11.06 5.31
CA ILE A 120 4.51 11.44 4.29
C ILE A 120 4.06 12.80 3.77
N SER A 121 4.89 13.83 3.88
CA SER A 121 4.55 15.19 3.44
C SER A 121 5.73 15.84 2.74
N GLY A 122 5.46 16.67 1.73
CA GLY A 122 6.48 17.44 1.01
C GLY A 122 5.85 18.46 0.07
N ALA A 123 6.60 18.86 -0.95
CA ALA A 123 6.12 19.88 -1.90
C ALA A 123 4.94 19.38 -2.76
N GLY A 124 4.87 18.07 -3.02
CA GLY A 124 3.79 17.44 -3.78
C GLY A 124 2.54 17.11 -2.96
N GLY A 125 2.38 17.70 -1.77
CA GLY A 125 1.27 17.42 -0.86
C GLY A 125 1.66 16.45 0.25
N PHE A 126 0.66 15.72 0.76
CA PHE A 126 0.86 14.77 1.83
C PHE A 126 -0.06 13.55 1.69
N THR A 127 0.34 12.46 2.33
CA THR A 127 -0.49 11.28 2.48
C THR A 127 -0.20 10.59 3.81
N TYR A 128 -1.08 9.69 4.20
CA TYR A 128 -0.87 8.79 5.32
C TYR A 128 -0.78 7.36 4.81
N MET A 129 0.01 6.56 5.52
CA MET A 129 -0.06 5.11 5.41
C MET A 129 -0.12 4.49 6.79
N ASP A 130 -0.94 3.46 6.93
CA ASP A 130 -1.09 2.69 8.15
C ASP A 130 -0.53 1.29 7.91
N THR A 131 0.55 0.97 8.62
CA THR A 131 1.25 -0.31 8.51
C THR A 131 0.74 -1.28 9.57
N GLU A 132 0.20 -2.41 9.15
CA GLU A 132 -0.09 -3.54 10.03
C GLU A 132 1.22 -4.30 10.31
N LEU A 133 1.54 -4.55 11.58
CA LEU A 133 2.75 -5.27 11.98
C LEU A 133 2.48 -6.73 12.34
N THR A 134 3.42 -7.59 11.98
CA THR A 134 3.42 -9.01 12.32
C THR A 134 4.83 -9.49 12.65
N ARG A 135 4.93 -10.65 13.29
CA ARG A 135 6.19 -11.38 13.44
C ARG A 135 6.09 -12.72 12.73
N PHE A 136 7.00 -13.00 11.81
CA PHE A 136 7.06 -14.26 11.06
C PHE A 136 8.49 -14.80 11.05
N LYS A 137 8.69 -16.06 11.45
CA LYS A 137 10.04 -16.67 11.56
C LYS A 137 11.04 -15.80 12.32
N GLN A 138 10.61 -15.24 13.45
CA GLN A 138 11.37 -14.31 14.30
C GLN A 138 11.66 -12.93 13.68
N GLN A 139 11.31 -12.68 12.43
CA GLN A 139 11.38 -11.36 11.81
C GLN A 139 10.11 -10.57 12.13
N LEU A 140 10.27 -9.40 12.75
CA LEU A 140 9.19 -8.41 12.87
C LEU A 140 9.18 -7.58 11.60
N GLY A 141 8.00 -7.31 11.05
CA GLY A 141 7.86 -6.42 9.91
C GLY A 141 6.42 -6.08 9.59
N ILE A 142 6.23 -5.50 8.40
CA ILE A 142 4.97 -5.03 7.85
C ILE A 142 4.27 -6.20 7.17
N ALA A 143 3.06 -6.48 7.61
CA ALA A 143 2.18 -7.49 7.05
C ALA A 143 1.36 -6.93 5.88
N ASP A 144 0.92 -5.67 6.00
CA ASP A 144 0.19 -4.93 4.97
C ASP A 144 0.25 -3.42 5.22
N ILE A 145 -0.18 -2.64 4.23
CA ILE A 145 -0.19 -1.18 4.27
C ILE A 145 -1.55 -0.68 3.78
N PHE A 146 -2.30 -0.01 4.64
CA PHE A 146 -3.46 0.78 4.22
C PHE A 146 -2.99 2.15 3.72
N LEU A 147 -3.41 2.50 2.50
CA LEU A 147 -3.00 3.75 1.84
C LEU A 147 -4.16 4.73 1.85
N PHE A 148 -4.01 5.90 2.48
CA PHE A 148 -5.12 6.87 2.61
C PHE A 148 -5.50 7.55 1.29
N ASN A 149 -4.60 7.58 0.31
CA ASN A 149 -4.89 8.11 -1.02
C ASN A 149 -5.71 7.14 -1.88
N THR A 150 -5.76 5.85 -1.53
CA THR A 150 -6.64 4.85 -2.18
C THR A 150 -7.73 4.33 -1.23
N GLY A 151 -7.69 4.64 0.05
CA GLY A 151 -8.69 4.18 1.01
C GLY A 151 -8.81 2.67 1.17
N GLU A 152 -7.76 1.92 0.87
CA GLU A 152 -7.74 0.46 1.05
C GLU A 152 -6.33 -0.08 1.35
N ASN A 153 -6.29 -1.32 1.78
CA ASN A 153 -5.07 -2.09 1.92
C ASN A 153 -4.42 -2.34 0.56
N LEU A 154 -3.11 -2.21 0.50
CA LEU A 154 -2.31 -2.50 -0.68
C LEU A 154 -2.53 -3.93 -1.16
N SER A 155 -2.61 -4.89 -0.24
CA SER A 155 -2.93 -6.29 -0.60
C SER A 155 -4.27 -6.42 -1.31
N ALA A 156 -5.29 -5.66 -0.91
CA ALA A 156 -6.61 -5.65 -1.53
C ALA A 156 -6.60 -5.01 -2.93
N SER A 157 -5.91 -3.86 -3.09
CA SER A 157 -5.73 -3.23 -4.41
C SER A 157 -5.04 -4.18 -5.40
N VAL A 158 -3.98 -4.85 -4.94
CA VAL A 158 -3.23 -5.81 -5.77
C VAL A 158 -4.08 -7.04 -6.06
N ALA A 159 -4.84 -7.55 -5.08
CA ALA A 159 -5.73 -8.69 -5.28
C ALA A 159 -6.83 -8.41 -6.32
N ASP A 160 -7.49 -7.24 -6.26
CA ASP A 160 -8.48 -6.82 -7.25
C ASP A 160 -7.85 -6.71 -8.65
N LEU A 161 -6.66 -6.10 -8.74
CA LEU A 161 -5.93 -6.04 -10.00
C LEU A 161 -5.62 -7.44 -10.54
N MET A 162 -5.13 -8.34 -9.69
CA MET A 162 -4.78 -9.71 -10.09
C MET A 162 -5.99 -10.49 -10.58
N LYS A 163 -7.16 -10.38 -9.92
CA LYS A 163 -8.41 -10.97 -10.41
C LYS A 163 -8.72 -10.52 -11.84
N LYS A 164 -8.64 -9.22 -12.08
CA LYS A 164 -8.93 -8.63 -13.39
C LYS A 164 -7.94 -9.12 -14.42
N LEU A 165 -6.63 -9.12 -14.11
CA LEU A 165 -5.59 -9.65 -14.99
C LEU A 165 -5.80 -11.13 -15.33
N LEU A 166 -6.13 -11.97 -14.34
CA LEU A 166 -6.38 -13.40 -14.53
C LEU A 166 -7.63 -13.65 -15.38
N SER A 167 -8.65 -12.80 -15.27
CA SER A 167 -9.84 -12.89 -16.12
C SER A 167 -9.53 -12.66 -17.61
N HIS A 168 -8.44 -11.97 -17.92
CA HIS A 168 -7.95 -11.75 -19.29
C HIS A 168 -6.91 -12.76 -19.74
N GLU A 169 -6.37 -13.65 -18.89
CA GLU A 169 -5.15 -14.45 -19.17
C GLU A 169 -5.24 -15.30 -20.46
N GLN A 170 -6.44 -15.75 -20.83
CA GLN A 170 -6.67 -16.56 -22.04
C GLN A 170 -6.99 -15.74 -23.31
N SER A 171 -7.00 -14.41 -23.21
CA SER A 171 -7.34 -13.52 -24.31
C SER A 171 -6.10 -12.93 -24.98
N ALA A 172 -6.21 -12.55 -26.26
CA ALA A 172 -5.20 -11.73 -26.94
C ALA A 172 -4.94 -10.39 -26.22
N VAL A 173 -5.89 -9.94 -25.39
CA VAL A 173 -5.77 -8.72 -24.58
C VAL A 173 -4.68 -8.86 -23.50
N ALA A 174 -4.55 -10.03 -22.86
CA ALA A 174 -3.56 -10.24 -21.80
C ALA A 174 -2.11 -10.07 -22.27
N GLN A 175 -1.78 -10.50 -23.49
CA GLN A 175 -0.43 -10.36 -24.04
C GLN A 175 0.00 -8.89 -24.17
N THR A 176 -0.95 -7.99 -24.46
CA THR A 176 -0.65 -6.57 -24.61
C THR A 176 -0.80 -5.79 -23.30
N LEU A 177 -1.59 -6.30 -22.35
CA LEU A 177 -1.94 -5.60 -21.12
C LEU A 177 -0.72 -5.32 -20.24
N SER A 178 0.09 -6.33 -19.92
CA SER A 178 1.32 -6.14 -19.12
C SER A 178 2.28 -5.12 -19.76
N ALA A 179 2.43 -5.19 -21.08
CA ALA A 179 3.23 -4.22 -21.82
C ALA A 179 2.65 -2.80 -21.73
N ARG A 180 1.32 -2.62 -21.81
CA ARG A 180 0.66 -1.31 -21.64
C ARG A 180 0.91 -0.73 -20.25
N LEU A 181 0.69 -1.52 -19.20
CA LEU A 181 0.93 -1.09 -17.81
C LEU A 181 2.38 -0.65 -17.61
N THR A 182 3.32 -1.42 -18.16
CA THR A 182 4.76 -1.05 -18.15
C THR A 182 5.02 0.25 -18.89
N ARG A 183 4.37 0.48 -20.04
CA ARG A 183 4.53 1.72 -20.80
C ARG A 183 3.94 2.93 -20.07
N ILE A 184 2.80 2.80 -19.40
CA ILE A 184 2.21 3.86 -18.57
C ILE A 184 3.21 4.30 -17.49
N SER A 185 3.73 3.35 -16.70
CA SER A 185 4.70 3.66 -15.64
C SER A 185 5.96 4.34 -16.17
N ARG A 186 6.46 3.91 -17.34
CA ARG A 186 7.61 4.54 -17.99
C ARG A 186 7.30 5.96 -18.46
N HIS A 187 6.13 6.20 -19.06
CA HIS A 187 5.73 7.53 -19.51
C HIS A 187 5.54 8.49 -18.34
N LEU A 188 4.91 8.04 -17.24
CA LEU A 188 4.82 8.81 -16.00
C LEU A 188 6.19 9.20 -15.46
N LYS A 189 7.13 8.24 -15.38
CA LYS A 189 8.51 8.50 -14.95
C LYS A 189 9.23 9.53 -15.83
N ASN A 190 8.91 9.56 -17.12
CA ASN A 190 9.49 10.49 -18.08
C ASN A 190 8.69 11.80 -18.22
N THR A 191 7.64 12.00 -17.41
CA THR A 191 6.71 13.15 -17.52
C THR A 191 6.00 13.25 -18.89
N ASP A 192 5.91 12.15 -19.63
CA ASP A 192 5.22 12.05 -20.93
C ASP A 192 3.70 11.83 -20.74
N TYR A 193 3.01 12.78 -20.10
CA TYR A 193 1.62 12.59 -19.66
C TYR A 193 0.63 12.25 -20.79
N GLU A 194 0.79 12.83 -21.98
CA GLU A 194 -0.04 12.52 -23.16
C GLU A 194 0.09 11.06 -23.64
N LEU A 195 1.33 10.54 -23.62
CA LEU A 195 1.59 9.15 -23.99
C LEU A 195 1.10 8.20 -22.89
N ALA A 196 1.21 8.59 -21.63
CA ALA A 196 0.62 7.85 -20.51
C ALA A 196 -0.90 7.76 -20.66
N LYS A 197 -1.58 8.88 -20.95
CA LYS A 197 -3.02 8.93 -21.23
C LYS A 197 -3.41 8.02 -22.39
N THR A 198 -2.67 8.09 -23.50
CA THR A 198 -2.92 7.26 -24.70
C THR A 198 -2.83 5.76 -24.39
N GLU A 199 -1.87 5.33 -23.58
CA GLU A 199 -1.79 3.93 -23.16
C GLU A 199 -2.89 3.56 -22.15
N PHE A 200 -3.25 4.48 -21.25
CA PHE A 200 -4.33 4.29 -20.29
C PHE A 200 -5.68 4.10 -20.96
N ASP A 201 -6.02 4.94 -21.94
CA ASP A 201 -7.30 4.91 -22.64
C ASP A 201 -7.52 3.59 -23.41
N ARG A 202 -6.44 2.86 -23.70
CA ARG A 202 -6.45 1.53 -24.35
C ARG A 202 -6.54 0.36 -23.37
N LEU A 203 -6.54 0.62 -22.05
CA LEU A 203 -6.74 -0.43 -21.06
C LEU A 203 -8.20 -0.91 -21.07
N PRO A 204 -8.44 -2.20 -20.79
CA PRO A 204 -9.78 -2.73 -20.56
C PRO A 204 -10.55 -1.94 -19.49
N TYR A 205 -11.87 -1.85 -19.63
CA TYR A 205 -12.71 -1.05 -18.75
C TYR A 205 -12.55 -1.43 -17.26
N ASP A 206 -12.53 -2.71 -16.95
CA ASP A 206 -12.35 -3.24 -15.59
C ASP A 206 -10.99 -2.84 -14.98
N ILE A 207 -9.93 -2.80 -15.78
CA ILE A 207 -8.61 -2.29 -15.35
C ILE A 207 -8.65 -0.79 -15.15
N ARG A 208 -9.25 -0.02 -16.07
CA ARG A 208 -9.38 1.45 -15.93
C ARG A 208 -10.20 1.85 -14.69
N ASN A 209 -11.13 1.01 -14.25
CA ASN A 209 -11.93 1.23 -13.05
C ASN A 209 -11.39 0.48 -11.81
N ASN A 210 -10.18 -0.09 -11.87
CA ASN A 210 -9.44 -0.48 -10.67
C ASN A 210 -8.95 0.78 -9.97
N ARG A 211 -9.08 0.79 -8.65
CA ARG A 211 -8.85 1.97 -7.82
C ARG A 211 -7.44 2.56 -7.97
N LEU A 212 -6.41 1.71 -7.94
CA LEU A 212 -5.02 2.13 -8.13
C LEU A 212 -4.83 2.84 -9.47
N TYR A 213 -5.46 2.34 -10.53
CA TYR A 213 -5.37 2.91 -11.88
C TYR A 213 -6.24 4.15 -12.06
N GLU A 214 -7.38 4.27 -11.39
CA GLU A 214 -8.14 5.52 -11.37
C GLU A 214 -7.31 6.66 -10.74
N MET A 215 -6.55 6.37 -9.68
CA MET A 215 -5.65 7.36 -9.07
C MET A 215 -4.51 7.76 -10.02
N ARG A 216 -3.94 6.78 -10.72
CA ARG A 216 -2.91 7.05 -11.76
C ARG A 216 -3.47 7.87 -12.91
N TYR A 217 -4.72 7.65 -13.31
CA TYR A 217 -5.32 8.45 -14.36
C TYR A 217 -5.58 9.88 -13.90
N LEU A 218 -6.06 10.06 -12.68
CA LEU A 218 -6.22 11.39 -12.10
C LEU A 218 -4.87 12.15 -12.03
N GLU A 219 -3.79 11.47 -11.64
CA GLU A 219 -2.42 12.01 -11.70
C GLU A 219 -2.06 12.44 -13.13
N ILE A 220 -2.27 11.58 -14.14
CA ILE A 220 -2.01 11.92 -15.55
C ILE A 220 -2.80 13.16 -15.97
N LEU A 221 -4.10 13.20 -15.69
CA LEU A 221 -4.97 14.30 -16.11
C LEU A 221 -4.64 15.63 -15.42
N SER A 222 -4.12 15.60 -14.19
CA SER A 222 -3.73 16.81 -13.46
C SER A 222 -2.60 17.61 -14.15
N HIS A 223 -1.92 17.01 -15.13
CA HIS A 223 -0.85 17.62 -15.92
C HIS A 223 -1.24 17.94 -17.37
N LEU A 224 -2.50 17.73 -17.74
CA LEU A 224 -2.97 17.86 -19.12
C LEU A 224 -4.10 18.91 -19.22
N ASP A 225 -5.31 18.47 -19.56
CA ASP A 225 -6.47 19.31 -19.82
C ASP A 225 -7.29 19.51 -18.54
N GLU A 226 -7.47 20.77 -18.15
CA GLU A 226 -8.15 21.16 -16.92
C GLU A 226 -9.63 20.77 -16.90
N GLU A 227 -10.32 20.85 -18.04
CA GLU A 227 -11.75 20.49 -18.13
C GLU A 227 -11.92 18.97 -18.04
N VAL A 228 -11.09 18.19 -18.72
CA VAL A 228 -11.09 16.72 -18.61
C VAL A 228 -10.71 16.28 -17.20
N TYR A 229 -9.74 16.96 -16.57
CA TYR A 229 -9.37 16.71 -15.18
C TYR A 229 -10.55 16.94 -14.23
N LYS A 230 -11.26 18.07 -14.39
CA LYS A 230 -12.43 18.40 -13.59
C LYS A 230 -13.60 17.43 -13.79
N GLU A 231 -13.91 17.06 -15.03
CA GLU A 231 -14.94 16.05 -15.33
C GLU A 231 -14.60 14.71 -14.64
N TYR A 232 -13.33 14.30 -14.68
CA TYR A 232 -12.90 13.08 -14.01
C TYR A 232 -12.98 13.21 -12.49
N GLN A 233 -12.67 14.37 -11.90
CA GLN A 233 -12.88 14.63 -10.47
C GLN A 233 -14.35 14.50 -10.06
N GLU A 234 -15.29 14.98 -10.88
CA GLU A 234 -16.73 14.81 -10.63
C GLU A 234 -17.14 13.33 -10.65
N LYS A 235 -16.56 12.54 -11.58
CA LYS A 235 -16.75 11.08 -11.60
C LYS A 235 -16.22 10.42 -10.32
N ILE A 236 -15.04 10.82 -9.85
CA ILE A 236 -14.46 10.31 -8.60
C ILE A 236 -15.34 10.71 -7.40
N GLU A 237 -15.77 11.97 -7.29
CA GLU A 237 -16.68 12.42 -6.23
C GLU A 237 -17.96 11.58 -6.21
N ALA A 238 -18.61 11.41 -7.36
CA ALA A 238 -19.84 10.63 -7.47
C ALA A 238 -19.65 9.16 -7.03
N LYS A 239 -18.47 8.59 -7.24
CA LYS A 239 -18.16 7.20 -6.92
C LYS A 239 -17.72 7.00 -5.46
N TYR A 240 -16.96 7.94 -4.90
CA TYR A 240 -16.20 7.73 -3.67
C TYR A 240 -16.48 8.73 -2.54
N ALA A 241 -17.30 9.76 -2.75
CA ALA A 241 -17.57 10.77 -1.70
C ALA A 241 -18.08 10.18 -0.38
N ALA A 242 -18.82 9.07 -0.43
CA ALA A 242 -19.35 8.36 0.73
C ALA A 242 -18.39 7.31 1.31
N ASP A 243 -17.27 7.01 0.66
CA ASP A 243 -16.28 6.04 1.14
C ASP A 243 -15.35 6.70 2.17
N PRO A 244 -15.36 6.26 3.45
CA PRO A 244 -14.50 6.83 4.48
C PRO A 244 -13.00 6.69 4.18
N GLY A 245 -12.60 5.68 3.40
CA GLY A 245 -11.21 5.47 3.02
C GLY A 245 -10.68 6.54 2.07
N PHE A 246 -11.55 7.19 1.29
CA PHE A 246 -11.16 8.14 0.25
C PHE A 246 -11.11 9.59 0.68
N GLN A 247 -11.41 9.88 1.95
CA GLN A 247 -11.60 11.26 2.37
C GLN A 247 -10.34 12.12 2.18
N LEU A 248 -9.13 11.54 2.26
CA LEU A 248 -7.90 12.27 1.93
C LEU A 248 -7.89 12.78 0.49
N MET A 249 -8.23 11.92 -0.46
CA MET A 249 -8.32 12.29 -1.87
C MET A 249 -9.45 13.31 -2.12
N MET A 250 -10.56 13.19 -1.38
CA MET A 250 -11.70 14.09 -1.52
C MET A 250 -11.36 15.53 -1.12
N ILE A 251 -10.35 15.75 -0.26
CA ILE A 251 -9.88 17.10 0.05
C ILE A 251 -9.45 17.82 -1.23
N ASP A 252 -8.57 17.22 -2.03
CA ASP A 252 -8.07 17.86 -3.26
C ASP A 252 -9.19 18.07 -4.28
N VAL A 253 -10.09 17.09 -4.43
CA VAL A 253 -11.27 17.22 -5.30
C VAL A 253 -12.15 18.39 -4.87
N TYR A 254 -12.48 18.50 -3.59
CA TYR A 254 -13.33 19.56 -3.07
C TYR A 254 -12.65 20.93 -3.09
N LEU A 255 -11.35 21.02 -2.82
CA LEU A 255 -10.61 22.27 -2.91
C LEU A 255 -10.57 22.80 -4.35
N ASN A 256 -10.28 21.92 -5.33
CA ASN A 256 -10.26 22.30 -6.74
C ASN A 256 -11.63 22.76 -7.25
N GLN A 257 -12.71 22.17 -6.73
CA GLN A 257 -14.08 22.57 -7.04
C GLN A 257 -14.61 23.72 -6.16
N GLN A 258 -13.77 24.30 -5.29
CA GLN A 258 -14.13 25.38 -4.35
C GLN A 258 -15.28 24.99 -3.38
N LYS A 259 -15.46 23.70 -3.10
CA LYS A 259 -16.44 23.15 -2.15
C LYS A 259 -15.84 23.08 -0.74
N PHE A 260 -15.45 24.23 -0.17
CA PHE A 260 -14.66 24.31 1.07
C PHE A 260 -15.30 23.59 2.27
N ASP A 261 -16.63 23.68 2.44
CA ASP A 261 -17.32 22.98 3.54
C ASP A 261 -17.18 21.46 3.45
N LYS A 262 -17.21 20.91 2.22
CA LYS A 262 -17.00 19.48 2.00
C LYS A 262 -15.54 19.10 2.26
N ALA A 263 -14.59 19.94 1.83
CA ALA A 263 -13.17 19.73 2.12
C ALA A 263 -12.90 19.67 3.63
N LEU A 264 -13.46 20.61 4.41
CA LEU A 264 -13.40 20.58 5.87
C LEU A 264 -14.06 19.33 6.47
N GLY A 265 -15.19 18.90 5.89
CA GLY A 265 -15.84 17.64 6.25
C GLY A 265 -14.93 16.42 6.07
N SER A 266 -14.19 16.34 4.96
CA SER A 266 -13.22 15.28 4.71
C SER A 266 -12.01 15.36 5.65
N ILE A 267 -11.50 16.56 5.94
CA ILE A 267 -10.43 16.76 6.94
C ILE A 267 -10.87 16.22 8.31
N ASN A 268 -12.06 16.61 8.77
CA ASN A 268 -12.61 16.15 10.06
C ASN A 268 -12.76 14.63 10.12
N GLN A 269 -13.14 13.99 9.01
CA GLN A 269 -13.23 12.53 8.94
C GLN A 269 -11.87 11.86 9.08
N ILE A 270 -10.85 12.33 8.35
CA ILE A 270 -9.48 11.81 8.48
C ILE A 270 -8.96 12.01 9.90
N ASP A 271 -9.15 13.21 10.45
CA ASP A 271 -8.66 13.59 11.77
C ASP A 271 -9.21 12.69 12.88
N SER A 272 -10.47 12.27 12.74
CA SER A 272 -11.12 11.32 13.66
C SER A 272 -10.46 9.93 13.67
N VAL A 273 -9.83 9.52 12.56
CA VAL A 273 -9.17 8.21 12.42
C VAL A 273 -7.72 8.29 12.89
N ILE A 274 -7.00 9.35 12.51
CA ILE A 274 -5.56 9.49 12.79
C ILE A 274 -5.25 10.10 14.17
N ASN A 275 -6.28 10.51 14.92
CA ASN A 275 -6.19 11.03 16.29
C ASN A 275 -5.50 12.40 16.39
N LYS A 276 -6.01 13.41 15.68
CA LYS A 276 -5.64 14.82 15.86
C LYS A 276 -4.19 15.13 15.51
N ASP A 277 -3.78 14.81 14.30
CA ASP A 277 -2.46 15.22 13.81
C ASP A 277 -2.44 16.74 13.65
N PRO A 278 -1.59 17.50 14.37
CA PRO A 278 -1.55 18.97 14.28
C PRO A 278 -1.21 19.53 12.89
N PHE A 279 -0.91 18.65 11.93
CA PHE A 279 -0.70 19.00 10.53
C PHE A 279 -2.00 19.26 9.76
N LEU A 280 -3.11 18.61 10.13
CA LEU A 280 -4.45 18.85 9.56
C LEU A 280 -5.13 20.04 10.25
#